data_AF-A0A1P8B0M1-F1
#
_entry.id   AF-A0A1P8B0M1-F1
#
_cell.length_a   1.000
_cell.length_b   1.000
_cell.length_c   1.000
_cell.angle_alpha   90.00
_cell.angle_beta   90.00
_cell.angle_gamma   90.00
#
_symmetry.space_group_name_H-M   'P 1'
#
loop_
_entity.id
_entity.type
_entity.pdbx_description
1 polymer ?
#
loop_
_entity_poly.entity_id
_entity_poly.type
_entity_poly.pdbx_seq_one_letter_code
_entity_poly.pdbx_strand_id
1 'polypeptide(L)'
;MATTTLNDSVTTTLASEPQRTYQVVVAATKEMGIGKDGKLPWNLPTDLKFFKDITLTTSDSSKKNAVVMGRKTWESIPIKYRPLSGRLNVVLTRSGGFDIANTENVVTCSSVDSALDLLAAPPYCLSIERVFVIGGGDILREALNRPSCDAIHLTEIDTSVDCDTFIPAIDTSVYQPWSSSFPVTENGLRFCFTTFVRVKSSADESSDESNGSQSLQFDGKKFLFLPKMVFDQHEEFLYLNMVEDIISNGNVKNDRTGTGTLSKFGCQMKFNLRRSFPLLTTKRVFWRGVVEELLWFISGSTNAKVLQEKGIHIWDGNASREYLDGIGLTEREEGDLGPVYGFQWRHFGAKYTDMHADYTGQGFDQLVDVIDKIKNNPDDRRIIMSAWNPSDLKLMALPPCHMFAQVMPLYLLILLFLLQ
;
A
#
# COMPACT_ATOMS: atom_id res chain seq x y z
N MET A 1 -60.65 -38.42 -23.97
CA MET A 1 -60.65 -36.95 -24.05
C MET A 1 -61.24 -36.40 -22.77
N ALA A 2 -60.38 -36.02 -21.83
CA ALA A 2 -60.74 -35.21 -20.68
C ALA A 2 -59.49 -34.36 -20.38
N THR A 3 -59.62 -33.07 -20.67
CA THR A 3 -58.59 -32.05 -20.55
C THR A 3 -58.60 -31.53 -19.11
N THR A 4 -57.48 -31.69 -18.41
CA THR A 4 -57.24 -31.03 -17.12
C THR A 4 -56.07 -30.07 -17.31
N THR A 5 -56.39 -28.79 -17.19
CA THR A 5 -55.45 -27.66 -17.11
C THR A 5 -54.73 -27.65 -15.78
N LEU A 6 -53.41 -27.47 -15.80
CA LEU A 6 -52.63 -26.97 -14.67
C LEU A 6 -51.74 -25.83 -15.19
N ASN A 7 -52.01 -24.63 -14.67
CA ASN A 7 -51.10 -23.50 -14.67
C ASN A 7 -49.90 -23.85 -13.79
N ASP A 8 -48.68 -23.56 -14.25
CA ASP A 8 -47.60 -23.13 -13.38
C ASP A 8 -46.66 -22.19 -14.14
N SER A 9 -46.76 -20.91 -13.79
CA SER A 9 -45.86 -19.84 -14.18
C SER A 9 -44.58 -19.94 -13.37
N VAL A 10 -43.55 -20.60 -13.90
CA VAL A 10 -42.19 -20.51 -13.36
C VAL A 10 -41.56 -19.24 -13.93
N THR A 11 -41.59 -18.17 -13.13
CA THR A 11 -40.75 -16.99 -13.35
C THR A 11 -39.35 -17.37 -12.94
N THR A 12 -38.56 -17.89 -13.89
CA THR A 12 -37.14 -18.08 -13.71
C THR A 12 -36.50 -16.70 -13.62
N THR A 13 -36.18 -16.24 -12.41
CA THR A 13 -35.24 -15.14 -12.20
C THR A 13 -33.91 -15.57 -12.80
N LEU A 14 -33.64 -15.16 -14.03
CA LEU A 14 -32.31 -15.20 -14.63
C LEU A 14 -31.37 -14.50 -13.65
N ALA A 15 -30.47 -15.25 -13.03
CA ALA A 15 -29.31 -14.68 -12.38
C ALA A 15 -28.65 -13.76 -13.41
N SER A 16 -28.48 -12.48 -13.09
CA SER A 16 -27.80 -11.54 -13.98
C SER A 16 -26.45 -12.14 -14.36
N GLU A 17 -26.20 -12.33 -15.66
CA GLU A 17 -24.87 -12.75 -16.12
C GLU A 17 -23.82 -11.81 -15.49
N PRO A 18 -22.65 -12.32 -15.07
CA PRO A 18 -21.67 -11.50 -14.38
C PRO A 18 -21.20 -10.39 -15.32
N GLN A 19 -21.69 -9.18 -15.06
CA GLN A 19 -21.28 -7.99 -15.78
C GLN A 19 -19.77 -7.80 -15.60
N ARG A 20 -19.04 -7.59 -16.70
CA ARG A 20 -17.60 -7.29 -16.61
C ARG A 20 -17.39 -6.09 -15.71
N THR A 21 -16.34 -6.14 -14.91
CA THR A 21 -15.86 -4.99 -14.13
C THR A 21 -14.84 -4.19 -14.94
N TYR A 22 -14.47 -3.02 -14.42
CA TYR A 22 -13.47 -2.16 -15.04
C TYR A 22 -12.58 -1.48 -14.00
N GLN A 23 -11.53 -0.86 -14.50
CA GLN A 23 -10.60 -0.04 -13.73
C GLN A 23 -10.60 1.38 -14.31
N VAL A 24 -10.33 2.39 -13.50
CA VAL A 24 -10.20 3.78 -13.94
C VAL A 24 -8.73 4.12 -14.07
N VAL A 25 -8.36 4.86 -15.12
CA VAL A 25 -7.02 5.48 -15.23
C VAL A 25 -7.21 6.97 -15.45
N VAL A 26 -6.68 7.79 -14.55
CA VAL A 26 -6.87 9.25 -14.60
C VAL A 26 -5.69 9.99 -13.96
N ALA A 27 -5.37 11.16 -14.48
CA ALA A 27 -4.49 12.14 -13.83
C ALA A 27 -5.36 13.29 -13.30
N ALA A 28 -5.16 13.68 -12.04
CA ALA A 28 -5.94 14.75 -11.44
C ALA A 28 -5.12 15.59 -10.43
N THR A 29 -5.50 16.85 -10.27
CA THR A 29 -5.01 17.70 -9.17
C THR A 29 -5.57 17.22 -7.82
N LYS A 30 -5.09 17.81 -6.72
CA LYS A 30 -5.63 17.57 -5.37
C LYS A 30 -7.12 17.83 -5.25
N GLU A 31 -7.63 18.81 -5.99
CA GLU A 31 -9.05 19.18 -6.07
C GLU A 31 -9.83 18.33 -7.10
N MET A 32 -9.23 17.24 -7.60
CA MET A 32 -9.79 16.35 -8.61
C MET A 32 -10.08 17.06 -9.96
N GLY A 33 -9.29 18.08 -10.30
CA GLY A 33 -9.32 18.75 -11.61
C GLY A 33 -8.56 17.93 -12.65
N ILE A 34 -9.15 17.72 -13.83
CA ILE A 34 -8.60 16.84 -14.88
C ILE A 34 -8.43 17.52 -16.25
N GLY A 35 -9.01 18.70 -16.43
CA GLY A 35 -9.14 19.32 -17.75
C GLY A 35 -9.34 20.82 -17.69
N LYS A 36 -8.89 21.49 -18.76
CA LYS A 36 -9.11 22.91 -19.03
C LYS A 36 -9.33 23.10 -20.54
N ASP A 37 -10.40 23.77 -20.93
CA ASP A 37 -10.76 24.07 -22.33
C ASP A 37 -10.74 22.82 -23.24
N GLY A 38 -11.18 21.68 -22.70
CA GLY A 38 -11.23 20.39 -23.41
C GLY A 38 -9.87 19.72 -23.64
N LYS A 39 -8.81 20.17 -22.95
CA LYS A 39 -7.45 19.63 -23.03
C LYS A 39 -6.91 19.27 -21.64
N LEU A 40 -5.83 18.50 -21.63
CA LEU A 40 -5.03 18.31 -20.40
C LEU A 40 -4.34 19.65 -20.04
N PRO A 41 -4.45 20.13 -18.79
CA PRO A 41 -3.82 21.38 -18.35
C PRO A 41 -2.29 21.30 -18.20
N TRP A 42 -1.71 20.11 -18.37
CA TRP A 42 -0.30 19.83 -18.19
C TRP A 42 0.26 18.97 -19.33
N ASN A 43 1.59 18.96 -19.43
CA ASN A 43 2.32 18.07 -20.31
C ASN A 43 3.27 17.20 -19.46
N LEU A 44 2.87 15.95 -19.22
CA LEU A 44 3.59 15.01 -18.39
C LEU A 44 3.89 13.73 -19.17
N PRO A 45 4.99 13.66 -19.95
CA PRO A 45 5.38 12.46 -20.69
C PRO A 45 5.50 11.20 -19.82
N THR A 46 5.93 11.35 -18.56
CA THR A 46 6.05 10.23 -17.62
C THR A 46 4.67 9.66 -17.24
N ASP A 47 3.67 10.52 -17.05
CA ASP A 47 2.27 10.12 -16.86
C ASP A 47 1.68 9.44 -18.11
N LEU A 48 1.90 10.01 -19.30
CA LEU A 48 1.43 9.40 -20.55
C LEU A 48 2.07 8.02 -20.81
N LYS A 49 3.33 7.83 -20.41
CA LYS A 49 3.98 6.51 -20.43
C LYS A 49 3.30 5.55 -19.46
N PHE A 50 3.05 5.97 -18.22
CA PHE A 50 2.33 5.15 -17.24
C PHE A 50 0.94 4.76 -17.75
N PHE A 51 0.15 5.71 -18.26
CA PHE A 51 -1.14 5.47 -18.90
C PHE A 51 -1.05 4.46 -20.04
N LYS A 52 -0.04 4.58 -20.91
CA LYS A 52 0.16 3.65 -22.01
C LYS A 52 0.47 2.26 -21.49
N ASP A 53 1.45 2.13 -20.60
CA ASP A 53 1.92 0.84 -20.10
C ASP A 53 0.78 0.11 -19.37
N ILE A 54 0.06 0.79 -18.48
CA ILE A 54 -1.03 0.16 -17.70
C ILE A 54 -2.21 -0.28 -18.57
N THR A 55 -2.58 0.52 -19.58
CA THR A 55 -3.71 0.19 -20.45
C THR A 55 -3.34 -0.77 -21.58
N LEU A 56 -2.07 -0.90 -21.93
CA LEU A 56 -1.60 -1.75 -23.02
C LEU A 56 -1.20 -3.15 -22.56
N THR A 57 -0.52 -3.26 -21.41
CA THR A 57 0.07 -4.52 -20.97
C THR A 57 -0.99 -5.51 -20.53
N THR A 58 -0.91 -6.72 -21.06
CA THR A 58 -1.72 -7.88 -20.67
C THR A 58 -0.88 -8.92 -19.96
N SER A 59 -1.52 -9.77 -19.16
CA SER A 59 -0.93 -10.95 -18.57
C SER A 59 -0.85 -12.10 -19.60
N ASP A 60 -1.86 -12.19 -20.46
CA ASP A 60 -1.94 -13.10 -21.60
C ASP A 60 -1.61 -12.35 -22.90
N SER A 61 -0.52 -12.74 -23.56
CA SER A 61 -0.03 -12.12 -24.80
C SER A 61 -0.95 -12.33 -26.00
N SER A 62 -1.91 -13.27 -25.92
CA SER A 62 -2.92 -13.49 -26.96
C SER A 62 -4.11 -12.51 -26.87
N LYS A 63 -4.24 -11.80 -25.74
CA LYS A 63 -5.35 -10.89 -25.46
C LYS A 63 -4.95 -9.43 -25.65
N LYS A 64 -5.96 -8.56 -25.69
CA LYS A 64 -5.83 -7.10 -25.64
C LYS A 64 -6.60 -6.55 -24.44
N ASN A 65 -6.34 -5.31 -24.07
CA ASN A 65 -7.23 -4.57 -23.17
C ASN A 65 -8.18 -3.68 -23.96
N ALA A 66 -9.31 -3.30 -23.34
CA ALA A 66 -10.24 -2.31 -23.85
C ALA A 66 -10.10 -0.99 -23.08
N VAL A 67 -10.19 0.13 -23.81
CA VAL A 67 -10.24 1.49 -23.25
C VAL A 67 -11.58 2.13 -23.60
N VAL A 68 -12.33 2.55 -22.59
CA VAL A 68 -13.66 3.14 -22.70
C VAL A 68 -13.54 4.64 -22.46
N MET A 69 -14.03 5.44 -23.40
CA MET A 69 -13.95 6.90 -23.33
C MET A 69 -15.15 7.61 -23.94
N GLY A 70 -15.51 8.78 -23.43
CA GLY A 70 -16.52 9.64 -24.04
C GLY A 70 -16.05 10.27 -25.36
N ARG A 71 -16.99 10.64 -26.25
CA ARG A 71 -16.70 11.26 -27.56
C ARG A 71 -15.79 12.50 -27.51
N LYS A 72 -15.89 13.34 -26.47
CA LYS A 72 -15.02 14.53 -26.33
C LYS A 72 -13.56 14.15 -26.02
N THR A 73 -13.35 13.15 -25.15
CA THR A 73 -12.02 12.57 -24.87
C THR A 73 -11.49 11.87 -26.11
N TRP A 74 -12.38 11.13 -26.79
CA TRP A 74 -12.40 10.90 -28.22
C TRP A 74 -11.57 11.90 -29.00
N GLU A 75 -12.27 13.00 -29.29
CA GLU A 75 -11.89 14.15 -30.11
C GLU A 75 -10.63 14.87 -29.61
N SER A 76 -10.30 14.83 -28.33
CA SER A 76 -9.10 15.48 -27.77
C SER A 76 -7.80 14.71 -28.02
N ILE A 77 -7.84 13.39 -28.29
CA ILE A 77 -6.63 12.61 -28.58
C ILE A 77 -6.09 12.99 -29.96
N PRO A 78 -4.82 13.39 -30.13
CA PRO A 78 -4.27 13.76 -31.43
C PRO A 78 -4.46 12.65 -32.48
N ILE A 79 -4.77 13.02 -33.73
CA ILE A 79 -5.08 12.08 -34.83
C ILE A 79 -3.99 11.00 -34.98
N LYS A 80 -2.72 11.38 -34.84
CA LYS A 80 -1.58 10.44 -34.94
C LYS A 80 -1.54 9.35 -33.86
N TYR A 81 -2.31 9.48 -32.78
CA TYR A 81 -2.40 8.52 -31.68
C TYR A 81 -3.77 7.86 -31.57
N ARG A 82 -4.69 8.16 -32.50
CA ARG A 82 -6.06 7.65 -32.52
C ARG A 82 -6.24 6.72 -33.72
N PRO A 83 -6.74 5.48 -33.55
CA PRO A 83 -7.04 4.82 -32.27
C PRO A 83 -5.80 4.55 -31.42
N LEU A 84 -5.99 4.39 -30.10
CA LEU A 84 -4.92 4.00 -29.19
C LEU A 84 -4.45 2.58 -29.56
N SER A 85 -3.27 2.49 -30.18
CA SER A 85 -2.72 1.25 -30.73
C SER A 85 -2.62 0.13 -29.70
N GLY A 86 -2.84 -1.12 -30.15
CA GLY A 86 -2.72 -2.32 -29.31
C GLY A 86 -3.88 -2.55 -28.35
N ARG A 87 -4.91 -1.70 -28.37
CA ARG A 87 -6.08 -1.76 -27.49
C ARG A 87 -7.36 -1.69 -28.31
N LEU A 88 -8.44 -2.26 -27.78
CA LEU A 88 -9.79 -2.02 -28.30
C LEU A 88 -10.28 -0.67 -27.77
N ASN A 89 -10.66 0.24 -28.67
CA ASN A 89 -11.13 1.56 -28.31
C ASN A 89 -12.67 1.58 -28.33
N VAL A 90 -13.30 1.81 -27.18
CA VAL A 90 -14.75 1.89 -27.03
C VAL A 90 -15.13 3.35 -26.83
N VAL A 91 -15.80 3.94 -27.82
CA VAL A 91 -16.20 5.36 -27.80
C VAL A 91 -17.68 5.48 -27.42
N LEU A 92 -17.94 6.13 -26.29
CA LEU A 92 -19.28 6.39 -25.82
C LEU A 92 -19.88 7.60 -26.53
N THR A 93 -20.97 7.36 -27.27
CA THR A 93 -21.69 8.39 -28.03
C THR A 93 -23.18 8.08 -28.08
N ARG A 94 -24.00 9.14 -28.06
CA ARG A 94 -25.45 9.08 -28.29
C ARG A 94 -25.84 9.63 -29.67
N SER A 95 -24.88 10.15 -30.42
CA SER A 95 -25.10 10.76 -31.73
C SER A 95 -25.06 9.69 -32.82
N GLY A 96 -26.20 9.44 -33.48
CA GLY A 96 -26.31 8.47 -34.58
C GLY A 96 -25.53 8.81 -35.86
N GLY A 97 -24.87 9.98 -35.92
CA GLY A 97 -24.02 10.42 -37.04
C GLY A 97 -22.52 10.30 -36.79
N PHE A 98 -22.10 9.69 -35.67
CA PHE A 98 -20.68 9.46 -35.39
C PHE A 98 -20.24 8.14 -36.04
N ASP A 99 -19.94 8.20 -37.34
CA ASP A 99 -19.54 7.01 -38.10
C ASP A 99 -18.03 6.76 -37.99
N ILE A 100 -17.67 5.85 -37.08
CA ILE A 100 -16.34 5.25 -36.97
C ILE A 100 -16.39 3.75 -37.25
N ALA A 101 -17.48 3.26 -37.87
CA ALA A 101 -17.78 1.84 -38.01
C ALA A 101 -16.71 1.05 -38.79
N ASN A 102 -15.92 1.74 -39.61
CA ASN A 102 -14.84 1.15 -40.41
C ASN A 102 -13.44 1.32 -39.82
N THR A 103 -13.30 1.86 -38.60
CA THR A 103 -11.99 2.00 -37.96
C THR A 103 -11.66 0.72 -37.21
N GLU A 104 -10.57 0.05 -37.62
CA GLU A 104 -10.12 -1.18 -36.98
C GLU A 104 -9.86 -0.98 -35.48
N ASN A 105 -10.29 -1.93 -34.65
CA ASN A 105 -10.18 -1.88 -33.19
C ASN A 105 -10.92 -0.69 -32.54
N VAL A 106 -12.01 -0.21 -33.15
CA VAL A 106 -12.88 0.81 -32.55
C VAL A 106 -14.34 0.36 -32.59
N VAL A 107 -15.05 0.54 -31.49
CA VAL A 107 -16.48 0.27 -31.37
C VAL A 107 -17.20 1.44 -30.68
N THR A 108 -18.51 1.53 -30.89
CA THR A 108 -19.34 2.56 -30.25
C THR A 108 -20.36 1.92 -29.30
N CYS A 109 -20.58 2.58 -28.16
CA CYS A 109 -21.57 2.20 -27.16
C CYS A 109 -22.30 3.46 -26.66
N SER A 110 -23.47 3.31 -26.03
CA SER A 110 -24.27 4.44 -25.55
C SER A 110 -23.99 4.83 -24.10
N SER A 111 -23.44 3.90 -23.31
CA SER A 111 -23.09 4.04 -21.89
C SER A 111 -21.95 3.10 -21.49
N VAL A 112 -21.39 3.30 -20.29
CA VAL A 112 -20.42 2.37 -19.69
C VAL A 112 -21.04 0.98 -19.54
N ASP A 113 -22.26 0.88 -19.01
CA ASP A 113 -22.94 -0.42 -18.82
C ASP A 113 -23.09 -1.18 -20.16
N SER A 114 -23.54 -0.51 -21.23
CA SER A 114 -23.64 -1.14 -22.56
C SER A 114 -22.29 -1.57 -23.15
N ALA A 115 -21.20 -0.87 -22.79
CA ALA A 115 -19.86 -1.29 -23.17
C ALA A 115 -19.43 -2.54 -22.40
N LEU A 116 -19.74 -2.64 -21.11
CA LEU A 116 -19.44 -3.83 -20.31
C LEU A 116 -20.21 -5.04 -20.82
N ASP A 117 -21.49 -4.86 -21.17
CA ASP A 117 -22.32 -5.93 -21.75
C ASP A 117 -21.74 -6.42 -23.10
N LEU A 118 -21.36 -5.49 -23.98
CA LEU A 118 -20.70 -5.82 -25.25
C LEU A 118 -19.41 -6.61 -25.02
N LEU A 119 -18.58 -6.17 -24.07
CA LEU A 119 -17.28 -6.78 -23.77
C LEU A 119 -17.42 -8.12 -23.03
N ALA A 120 -18.55 -8.36 -22.36
CA ALA A 120 -18.91 -9.62 -21.72
C ALA A 120 -19.38 -10.68 -22.73
N ALA A 121 -19.73 -10.30 -23.96
CA ALA A 121 -20.16 -11.20 -25.02
C ALA A 121 -19.03 -11.61 -25.98
N PRO A 122 -19.13 -12.76 -26.68
CA PRO A 122 -18.22 -13.12 -27.76
C PRO A 122 -18.25 -12.10 -28.92
N PRO A 123 -17.10 -11.83 -29.58
CA PRO A 123 -15.79 -12.43 -29.37
C PRO A 123 -14.94 -11.75 -28.28
N TYR A 124 -15.43 -10.65 -27.69
CA TYR A 124 -14.65 -9.84 -26.76
C TYR A 124 -14.41 -10.53 -25.42
N CYS A 125 -15.33 -11.36 -24.96
CA CYS A 125 -15.17 -12.07 -23.70
C CYS A 125 -13.93 -12.99 -23.67
N LEU A 126 -13.48 -13.47 -24.85
CA LEU A 126 -12.32 -14.33 -25.02
C LEU A 126 -11.03 -13.54 -25.32
N SER A 127 -11.15 -12.39 -26.00
CA SER A 127 -10.01 -11.62 -26.53
C SER A 127 -9.63 -10.40 -25.68
N ILE A 128 -10.54 -9.91 -24.83
CA ILE A 128 -10.31 -8.75 -23.97
C ILE A 128 -9.98 -9.22 -22.55
N GLU A 129 -8.82 -8.84 -22.04
CA GLU A 129 -8.38 -9.19 -20.69
C GLU A 129 -8.95 -8.21 -19.65
N ARG A 130 -8.69 -6.91 -19.79
CA ARG A 130 -9.16 -5.87 -18.85
C ARG A 130 -9.87 -4.73 -19.57
N VAL A 131 -10.73 -4.02 -18.82
CA VAL A 131 -11.47 -2.84 -19.29
C VAL A 131 -11.02 -1.64 -18.46
N PHE A 132 -10.60 -0.57 -19.14
CA PHE A 132 -10.19 0.68 -18.51
C PHE A 132 -11.10 1.83 -18.94
N VAL A 133 -11.70 2.53 -17.98
CA VAL A 133 -12.41 3.78 -18.22
C VAL A 133 -11.41 4.93 -18.09
N ILE A 134 -11.27 5.73 -19.13
CA ILE A 134 -10.17 6.72 -19.26
C ILE A 134 -10.62 8.18 -19.39
N GLY A 135 -11.92 8.46 -19.25
CA GLY A 135 -12.48 9.80 -19.42
C GLY A 135 -13.73 9.87 -20.29
N GLY A 136 -14.36 11.03 -20.48
CA GLY A 136 -14.03 12.34 -19.91
C GLY A 136 -14.72 12.59 -18.57
N GLY A 137 -14.78 13.85 -18.14
CA GLY A 137 -15.30 14.23 -16.82
C GLY A 137 -16.69 13.67 -16.50
N ASP A 138 -17.64 13.70 -17.44
CA ASP A 138 -18.98 13.15 -17.24
C ASP A 138 -18.96 11.62 -17.07
N ILE A 139 -18.15 10.92 -17.86
CA ILE A 139 -18.00 9.46 -17.79
C ILE A 139 -17.35 9.06 -16.47
N LEU A 140 -16.29 9.76 -16.05
CA LEU A 140 -15.61 9.50 -14.79
C LEU A 140 -16.49 9.83 -13.58
N ARG A 141 -17.34 10.86 -13.67
CA ARG A 141 -18.33 11.17 -12.63
C ARG A 141 -19.31 10.03 -12.40
N GLU A 142 -19.71 9.36 -13.46
CA GLU A 142 -20.59 8.19 -13.39
C GLU A 142 -19.82 6.93 -12.97
N ALA A 143 -18.57 6.76 -13.37
CA ALA A 143 -17.83 5.50 -13.25
C ALA A 143 -16.99 5.35 -11.96
N LEU A 144 -16.35 6.42 -11.48
CA LEU A 144 -15.22 6.33 -10.55
C LEU A 144 -15.52 5.60 -9.22
N ASN A 145 -16.72 5.78 -8.66
CA ASN A 145 -17.11 5.15 -7.39
C ASN A 145 -18.13 4.01 -7.55
N ARG A 146 -18.45 3.57 -8.77
CA ARG A 146 -19.46 2.51 -9.01
C ARG A 146 -18.98 1.14 -8.51
N PRO A 147 -19.88 0.26 -8.05
CA PRO A 147 -19.54 -1.10 -7.61
C PRO A 147 -18.75 -1.93 -8.61
N SER A 148 -18.96 -1.70 -9.91
CA SER A 148 -18.27 -2.35 -11.03
C SER A 148 -16.83 -1.83 -11.26
N CYS A 149 -16.39 -0.80 -10.55
CA CYS A 149 -15.03 -0.27 -10.62
C CYS A 149 -14.14 -0.94 -9.56
N ASP A 150 -13.24 -1.82 -9.98
CA ASP A 150 -12.40 -2.61 -9.07
C ASP A 150 -11.17 -1.84 -8.58
N ALA A 151 -10.62 -0.96 -9.41
CA ALA A 151 -9.44 -0.16 -9.07
C ALA A 151 -9.43 1.20 -9.78
N ILE A 152 -8.74 2.15 -9.17
CA ILE A 152 -8.52 3.50 -9.67
C ILE A 152 -7.00 3.74 -9.69
N HIS A 153 -6.44 3.90 -10.87
CA HIS A 153 -5.05 4.28 -11.10
C HIS A 153 -4.98 5.78 -11.28
N LEU A 154 -4.55 6.47 -10.23
CA LEU A 154 -4.53 7.92 -10.14
C LEU A 154 -3.08 8.43 -10.25
N THR A 155 -2.83 9.28 -11.23
CA THR A 155 -1.68 10.18 -11.20
C THR A 155 -2.07 11.41 -10.38
N GLU A 156 -1.53 11.51 -9.17
CA GLU A 156 -1.84 12.56 -8.21
C GLU A 156 -0.92 13.76 -8.42
N ILE A 157 -1.45 14.87 -8.94
CA ILE A 157 -0.68 16.09 -9.18
C ILE A 157 -0.77 16.98 -7.95
N ASP A 158 0.36 17.16 -7.27
CA ASP A 158 0.46 17.84 -5.97
C ASP A 158 0.27 19.36 -6.06
N THR A 159 0.48 19.91 -7.24
CA THR A 159 0.51 21.35 -7.50
C THR A 159 -0.86 21.82 -7.98
N SER A 160 -1.29 23.00 -7.53
CA SER A 160 -2.52 23.62 -8.02
C SER A 160 -2.36 23.96 -9.50
N VAL A 161 -3.27 23.43 -10.32
CA VAL A 161 -3.38 23.75 -11.74
C VAL A 161 -4.80 24.24 -12.01
N ASP A 162 -4.96 25.26 -12.84
CA ASP A 162 -6.28 25.78 -13.21
C ASP A 162 -7.04 24.75 -14.07
N CYS A 163 -8.23 24.39 -13.62
CA CYS A 163 -9.10 23.38 -14.22
C CYS A 163 -10.53 23.90 -14.33
N ASP A 164 -11.26 23.50 -15.37
CA ASP A 164 -12.71 23.71 -15.52
C ASP A 164 -13.52 22.40 -15.47
N THR A 165 -12.82 21.26 -15.59
CA THR A 165 -13.40 19.94 -15.62
C THR A 165 -12.91 19.16 -14.41
N PHE A 166 -13.86 18.72 -13.58
CA PHE A 166 -13.59 18.05 -12.30
C PHE A 166 -14.34 16.72 -12.18
N ILE A 167 -13.75 15.77 -11.48
CA ILE A 167 -14.33 14.46 -11.15
C ILE A 167 -14.60 14.35 -9.65
N PRO A 168 -15.49 13.44 -9.18
CA PRO A 168 -15.72 13.28 -7.75
C PRO A 168 -14.47 12.76 -7.03
N ALA A 169 -14.39 13.03 -5.73
CA ALA A 169 -13.39 12.42 -4.86
C ALA A 169 -13.55 10.89 -4.82
N ILE A 170 -12.43 10.19 -4.61
CA ILE A 170 -12.42 8.74 -4.39
C ILE A 170 -13.09 8.44 -3.04
N ASP A 171 -14.05 7.53 -3.02
CA ASP A 171 -14.70 7.08 -1.79
C ASP A 171 -13.77 6.17 -0.99
N THR A 172 -13.11 6.75 0.02
CA THR A 172 -12.16 6.06 0.89
C THR A 172 -12.81 5.05 1.84
N SER A 173 -14.15 5.00 1.91
CA SER A 173 -14.85 3.97 2.68
C SER A 173 -14.86 2.61 1.98
N VAL A 174 -14.75 2.62 0.65
CA VAL A 174 -14.74 1.41 -0.19
C VAL A 174 -13.43 1.20 -0.95
N TYR A 175 -12.59 2.23 -1.07
CA TYR A 175 -11.28 2.14 -1.71
C TYR A 175 -10.14 2.29 -0.71
N GLN A 176 -9.14 1.42 -0.80
CA GLN A 176 -7.90 1.49 -0.03
C GLN A 176 -6.69 1.58 -0.97
N PRO A 177 -5.62 2.30 -0.60
CA PRO A 177 -4.40 2.36 -1.41
C PRO A 177 -3.72 0.99 -1.45
N TRP A 178 -3.41 0.52 -2.65
CA TRP A 178 -2.65 -0.72 -2.91
C TRP A 178 -1.16 -0.45 -3.08
N SER A 179 -0.82 0.55 -3.89
CA SER A 179 0.55 0.99 -4.11
C SER A 179 0.59 2.49 -4.33
N SER A 180 1.69 3.12 -3.93
CA SER A 180 1.95 4.54 -4.18
C SER A 180 3.43 4.75 -4.47
N SER A 181 3.74 5.29 -5.65
CA SER A 181 5.10 5.58 -6.04
C SER A 181 5.69 6.73 -5.21
N PHE A 182 7.02 6.84 -5.21
CA PHE A 182 7.66 8.09 -4.76
C PHE A 182 7.27 9.24 -5.71
N PRO A 183 7.14 10.48 -5.20
CA PRO A 183 6.85 11.64 -6.04
C PRO A 183 7.98 11.90 -7.05
N VAL A 184 7.60 12.24 -8.27
CA VAL A 184 8.46 12.67 -9.37
C VAL A 184 8.18 14.15 -9.64
N THR A 185 9.20 14.90 -10.08
CA THR A 185 9.04 16.28 -10.56
C THR A 185 9.35 16.32 -12.05
N GLU A 186 8.39 16.76 -12.87
CA GLU A 186 8.51 16.90 -14.32
C GLU A 186 7.84 18.22 -14.72
N ASN A 187 8.51 19.04 -15.53
CA ASN A 187 7.97 20.31 -16.04
C ASN A 187 7.40 21.24 -14.95
N GLY A 188 8.03 21.28 -13.77
CA GLY A 188 7.62 22.13 -12.64
C GLY A 188 6.42 21.60 -11.85
N LEU A 189 5.89 20.44 -12.21
CA LEU A 189 4.82 19.77 -11.47
C LEU A 189 5.38 18.57 -10.72
N ARG A 190 4.95 18.43 -9.47
CA ARG A 190 5.22 17.26 -8.64
C ARG A 190 4.01 16.34 -8.65
N PHE A 191 4.21 15.04 -8.87
CA PHE A 191 3.14 14.05 -8.86
C PHE A 191 3.62 12.65 -8.45
N CYS A 192 2.71 11.77 -8.05
CA CYS A 192 2.97 10.35 -7.84
C CYS A 192 1.87 9.48 -8.48
N PHE A 193 2.18 8.20 -8.68
CA PHE A 193 1.21 7.20 -9.16
C PHE A 193 0.69 6.42 -7.96
N THR A 194 -0.61 6.46 -7.74
CA THR A 194 -1.26 5.72 -6.67
C THR A 194 -2.38 4.85 -7.26
N THR A 195 -2.38 3.57 -6.92
CA THR A 195 -3.52 2.70 -7.23
C THR A 195 -4.35 2.50 -5.98
N PHE A 196 -5.63 2.79 -6.10
CA PHE A 196 -6.63 2.45 -5.10
C PHE A 196 -7.39 1.21 -5.55
N VAL A 197 -7.64 0.29 -4.62
CA VAL A 197 -8.37 -0.95 -4.86
C VAL A 197 -9.64 -0.96 -4.04
N ARG A 198 -10.75 -1.39 -4.67
CA ARG A 198 -12.01 -1.60 -3.97
C ARG A 198 -11.87 -2.76 -2.99
N VAL A 199 -12.13 -2.48 -1.72
CA VAL A 199 -12.23 -3.49 -0.66
C VAL A 199 -13.70 -3.73 -0.39
N LYS A 200 -14.19 -4.96 -0.64
CA LYS A 200 -15.56 -5.34 -0.29
C LYS A 200 -15.71 -5.24 1.23
N SER A 201 -16.77 -4.59 1.71
CA SER A 201 -17.02 -4.51 3.15
C SER A 201 -17.30 -5.91 3.69
N SER A 202 -16.82 -6.19 4.90
CA SER A 202 -17.09 -7.43 5.62
C SER A 202 -18.58 -7.71 5.88
N ALA A 203 -19.48 -6.76 5.62
CA ALA A 203 -20.92 -6.97 5.70
C ALA A 203 -21.50 -7.80 4.54
N ASP A 204 -20.76 -7.96 3.42
CA ASP A 204 -21.18 -8.81 2.29
C ASP A 204 -20.66 -10.26 2.40
N GLU A 205 -19.87 -10.58 3.42
CA GLU A 205 -19.36 -11.94 3.70
C GLU A 205 -20.21 -12.69 4.76
N SER A 206 -21.52 -12.42 4.83
CA SER A 206 -22.45 -13.20 5.65
C SER A 206 -23.23 -14.24 4.83
N SER A 207 -22.55 -15.25 4.32
CA SER A 207 -23.12 -16.57 4.03
C SER A 207 -22.00 -17.54 3.66
N ASP A 208 -21.33 -18.10 4.66
CA ASP A 208 -20.85 -19.50 4.69
C ASP A 208 -19.94 -19.70 5.91
N GLU A 209 -20.55 -19.78 7.10
CA GLU A 209 -19.89 -20.40 8.25
C GLU A 209 -19.96 -21.92 8.10
N SER A 210 -18.93 -22.51 7.52
CA SER A 210 -18.58 -23.91 7.79
C SER A 210 -17.23 -23.96 8.50
N ASN A 211 -17.29 -24.30 9.78
CA ASN A 211 -16.15 -24.59 10.65
C ASN A 211 -15.16 -25.56 10.00
N GLY A 212 -13.97 -25.06 9.68
CA GLY A 212 -12.83 -25.86 9.28
C GLY A 212 -11.55 -25.05 9.47
N SER A 213 -10.54 -25.66 10.09
CA SER A 213 -9.18 -25.14 10.23
C SER A 213 -8.61 -24.73 8.86
N GLN A 214 -8.87 -23.50 8.43
CA GLN A 214 -8.29 -22.95 7.21
C GLN A 214 -6.88 -22.45 7.54
N SER A 215 -5.89 -23.08 6.92
CA SER A 215 -4.59 -22.46 6.72
C SER A 215 -4.84 -21.08 6.10
N LEU A 216 -4.35 -20.03 6.74
CA LEU A 216 -4.34 -18.66 6.22
C LEU A 216 -3.45 -18.64 4.96
N GLN A 217 -3.98 -19.10 3.82
CA GLN A 217 -3.37 -18.83 2.53
C GLN A 217 -3.64 -17.37 2.22
N PHE A 218 -2.56 -16.63 1.93
CA PHE A 218 -2.66 -15.32 1.30
C PHE A 218 -3.53 -15.47 0.05
N ASP A 219 -4.75 -14.92 0.07
CA ASP A 219 -5.65 -14.98 -1.08
C ASP A 219 -5.27 -13.91 -2.11
N GLY A 220 -4.02 -13.95 -2.57
CA GLY A 220 -3.53 -13.10 -3.66
C GLY A 220 -4.35 -13.25 -4.94
N LYS A 221 -5.15 -14.33 -5.06
CA LYS A 221 -6.12 -14.51 -6.14
C LYS A 221 -7.17 -13.40 -6.16
N LYS A 222 -7.51 -12.83 -4.99
CA LYS A 222 -8.47 -11.72 -4.85
C LYS A 222 -8.08 -10.47 -5.63
N PHE A 223 -6.79 -10.27 -5.93
CA PHE A 223 -6.28 -9.06 -6.61
C PHE A 223 -5.64 -9.33 -7.97
N LEU A 224 -5.80 -10.54 -8.53
CA LEU A 224 -5.28 -10.87 -9.88
C LEU A 224 -5.92 -10.05 -11.01
N PHE A 225 -7.05 -9.38 -10.73
CA PHE A 225 -7.64 -8.42 -11.66
C PHE A 225 -6.74 -7.20 -11.89
N LEU A 226 -5.81 -6.86 -10.99
CA LEU A 226 -4.86 -5.78 -11.18
C LEU A 226 -3.86 -6.11 -12.30
N PRO A 227 -3.42 -5.10 -13.09
CA PRO A 227 -2.28 -5.28 -13.98
C PRO A 227 -1.07 -5.78 -13.19
N LYS A 228 -0.33 -6.75 -13.76
CA LYS A 228 0.84 -7.35 -13.08
C LYS A 228 1.84 -6.29 -12.58
N MET A 229 2.09 -5.26 -13.40
CA MET A 229 2.99 -4.17 -13.05
C MET A 229 2.56 -3.34 -11.83
N VAL A 230 1.27 -3.38 -11.47
CA VAL A 230 0.70 -2.72 -10.29
C VAL A 230 0.62 -3.71 -9.12
N PHE A 231 0.21 -4.94 -9.38
CA PHE A 231 0.18 -6.01 -8.38
C PHE A 231 1.54 -6.18 -7.71
N ASP A 232 2.61 -6.29 -8.51
CA ASP A 232 3.98 -6.50 -8.01
C ASP A 232 4.55 -5.27 -7.27
N GLN A 233 3.88 -4.11 -7.30
CA GLN A 233 4.32 -2.90 -6.60
C GLN A 233 3.84 -2.80 -5.15
N HIS A 234 3.06 -3.76 -4.65
CA HIS A 234 2.64 -3.76 -3.26
C HIS A 234 3.86 -3.87 -2.32
N GLU A 235 4.00 -2.96 -1.37
CA GLU A 235 5.23 -2.82 -0.58
C GLU A 235 5.53 -4.04 0.32
N GLU A 236 4.51 -4.85 0.66
CA GLU A 236 4.71 -6.09 1.41
C GLU A 236 5.58 -7.12 0.64
N PHE A 237 5.63 -7.06 -0.70
CA PHE A 237 6.55 -7.89 -1.49
C PHE A 237 8.02 -7.60 -1.17
N LEU A 238 8.37 -6.41 -0.62
CA LEU A 238 9.73 -6.15 -0.15
C LEU A 238 10.13 -7.13 0.96
N TYR A 239 9.21 -7.42 1.89
CA TYR A 239 9.43 -8.40 2.95
C TYR A 239 9.41 -9.83 2.41
N LEU A 240 8.40 -10.19 1.61
CA LEU A 240 8.24 -11.55 1.10
C LEU A 240 9.42 -11.98 0.21
N ASN A 241 9.83 -11.11 -0.72
CA ASN A 241 10.95 -11.39 -1.62
C ASN A 241 12.27 -11.49 -0.83
N MET A 242 12.44 -10.71 0.24
CA MET A 242 13.62 -10.81 1.10
C MET A 242 13.64 -12.14 1.87
N VAL A 243 12.50 -12.60 2.37
CA VAL A 243 12.38 -13.92 3.02
C VAL A 243 12.69 -15.04 2.03
N GLU A 244 12.09 -15.00 0.84
CA GLU A 244 12.35 -15.98 -0.23
C GLU A 244 13.82 -16.02 -0.64
N ASP A 245 14.47 -14.86 -0.76
CA ASP A 245 15.88 -14.75 -1.10
C ASP A 245 16.80 -15.30 0.00
N ILE A 246 16.47 -15.09 1.29
CA ILE A 246 17.21 -15.68 2.41
C ILE A 246 17.05 -17.20 2.44
N ILE A 247 15.85 -17.72 2.17
CA ILE A 247 15.60 -19.18 2.12
C ILE A 247 16.37 -19.81 0.96
N SER A 248 16.34 -19.18 -0.22
CA SER A 248 16.91 -19.74 -1.44
C SER A 248 18.43 -19.58 -1.52
N ASN A 249 18.97 -18.45 -1.04
CA ASN A 249 20.36 -18.04 -1.26
C ASN A 249 21.10 -17.66 0.04
N GLY A 250 20.52 -17.92 1.20
CA GLY A 250 21.11 -17.58 2.50
C GLY A 250 22.26 -18.49 2.90
N ASN A 251 23.21 -17.95 3.66
CA ASN A 251 24.31 -18.73 4.22
C ASN A 251 23.85 -19.41 5.50
N VAL A 252 24.03 -20.73 5.59
CA VAL A 252 23.83 -21.51 6.82
C VAL A 252 24.87 -21.08 7.86
N LYS A 253 24.41 -20.71 9.05
CA LYS A 253 25.26 -20.36 10.19
C LYS A 253 24.70 -20.95 11.48
N ASN A 254 25.60 -21.32 12.39
CA ASN A 254 25.22 -21.58 13.78
C ASN A 254 24.97 -20.24 14.51
N ASP A 255 24.22 -20.28 15.60
CA ASP A 255 23.89 -19.13 16.43
C ASP A 255 24.10 -19.42 17.93
N ARG A 256 23.90 -18.40 18.77
CA ARG A 256 24.02 -18.51 20.23
C ARG A 256 22.92 -19.37 20.88
N THR A 257 21.83 -19.65 20.17
CA THR A 257 20.68 -20.42 20.70
C THR A 257 20.79 -21.91 20.38
N GLY A 258 21.72 -22.29 19.50
CA GLY A 258 21.93 -23.67 19.05
C GLY A 258 20.93 -24.13 17.99
N THR A 259 20.09 -23.22 17.46
CA THR A 259 19.05 -23.55 16.47
C THR A 259 19.61 -23.52 15.05
N GLY A 260 20.51 -22.58 14.77
CA GLY A 260 21.03 -22.32 13.44
C GLY A 260 20.13 -21.38 12.63
N THR A 261 20.73 -20.72 11.64
CA THR A 261 20.10 -19.67 10.83
C THR A 261 20.49 -19.77 9.35
N LEU A 262 19.60 -19.31 8.48
CA LEU A 262 19.94 -18.87 7.13
C LEU A 262 20.08 -17.34 7.16
N SER A 263 21.17 -16.81 6.62
CA SER A 263 21.48 -15.38 6.76
C SER A 263 22.03 -14.72 5.50
N LYS A 264 21.64 -13.46 5.30
CA LYS A 264 22.26 -12.50 4.38
C LYS A 264 22.68 -11.25 5.16
N PHE A 265 23.63 -10.51 4.60
CA PHE A 265 24.15 -9.29 5.21
C PHE A 265 23.88 -8.08 4.31
N GLY A 266 23.44 -6.97 4.90
CA GLY A 266 23.20 -5.71 4.18
C GLY A 266 21.90 -5.69 3.37
N CYS A 267 20.79 -6.17 3.93
CA CYS A 267 19.47 -6.07 3.32
C CYS A 267 18.84 -4.69 3.57
N GLN A 268 18.01 -4.21 2.63
CA GLN A 268 17.31 -2.94 2.76
C GLN A 268 15.86 -3.04 2.27
N MET A 269 14.94 -2.45 3.02
CA MET A 269 13.56 -2.21 2.60
C MET A 269 13.23 -0.73 2.75
N LYS A 270 12.30 -0.22 1.93
CA LYS A 270 11.83 1.17 1.98
C LYS A 270 10.31 1.17 1.84
N PHE A 271 9.61 1.72 2.83
CA PHE A 271 8.15 1.77 2.88
C PHE A 271 7.65 3.22 2.77
N ASN A 272 6.60 3.46 2.00
CA ASN A 272 6.01 4.78 1.78
C ASN A 272 4.87 5.04 2.77
N LEU A 273 5.18 5.78 3.84
CA LEU A 273 4.24 6.07 4.93
C LEU A 273 3.19 7.17 4.62
N ARG A 274 3.12 7.69 3.38
CA ARG A 274 2.21 8.81 3.03
C ARG A 274 0.74 8.40 3.00
N ARG A 275 0.47 7.15 2.62
CA ARG A 275 -0.89 6.66 2.32
C ARG A 275 -1.27 5.41 3.10
N SER A 276 -0.30 4.69 3.65
CA SER A 276 -0.52 3.44 4.37
C SER A 276 0.48 3.30 5.51
N PHE A 277 0.24 2.31 6.37
CA PHE A 277 1.15 1.89 7.42
C PHE A 277 1.61 0.46 7.13
N PRO A 278 2.93 0.15 7.14
CA PRO A 278 3.48 -1.14 6.69
C PRO A 278 3.31 -2.24 7.75
N LEU A 279 2.08 -2.46 8.19
CA LEU A 279 1.71 -3.61 9.02
C LEU A 279 1.49 -4.81 8.09
N LEU A 280 2.32 -5.84 8.23
CA LEU A 280 2.21 -7.05 7.40
C LEU A 280 0.80 -7.64 7.46
N THR A 281 0.30 -8.06 6.30
CA THR A 281 -1.05 -8.61 6.13
C THR A 281 -1.04 -10.12 5.89
N THR A 282 0.08 -10.65 5.40
CA THR A 282 0.33 -12.09 5.19
C THR A 282 0.41 -12.89 6.49
N LYS A 283 0.56 -12.20 7.63
CA LYS A 283 0.47 -12.75 8.98
C LYS A 283 -0.03 -11.66 9.93
N ARG A 284 -0.92 -12.02 10.86
CA ARG A 284 -1.35 -11.10 11.92
C ARG A 284 -0.17 -10.68 12.80
N VAL A 285 0.13 -9.39 12.82
CA VAL A 285 1.15 -8.77 13.68
C VAL A 285 0.54 -8.45 15.06
N PHE A 286 1.31 -8.65 16.13
CA PHE A 286 0.88 -8.30 17.48
C PHE A 286 0.99 -6.78 17.73
N TRP A 287 0.09 -6.01 17.09
CA TRP A 287 0.14 -4.55 17.06
C TRP A 287 0.13 -3.89 18.44
N ARG A 288 -0.70 -4.39 19.36
CA ARG A 288 -0.76 -3.89 20.74
C ARG A 288 0.61 -4.00 21.43
N GLY A 289 1.32 -5.11 21.24
CA GLY A 289 2.67 -5.30 21.77
C GLY A 289 3.66 -4.27 21.23
N VAL A 290 3.65 -4.04 19.92
CA VAL A 290 4.52 -3.04 19.25
C VAL A 290 4.30 -1.63 19.81
N VAL A 291 3.03 -1.21 19.96
CA VAL A 291 2.71 0.13 20.46
C VAL A 291 3.10 0.28 21.94
N GLU A 292 2.75 -0.68 22.79
CA GLU A 292 3.08 -0.62 24.22
C GLU A 292 4.59 -0.65 24.48
N GLU A 293 5.34 -1.43 23.70
CA GLU A 293 6.80 -1.46 23.74
C GLU A 293 7.41 -0.12 23.30
N LEU A 294 6.91 0.48 22.21
CA LEU A 294 7.38 1.79 21.77
C LEU A 294 7.13 2.87 22.84
N LEU A 295 5.95 2.87 23.47
CA LEU A 295 5.66 3.79 24.57
C LEU A 295 6.56 3.54 25.78
N TRP A 296 6.87 2.29 26.09
CA TRP A 296 7.82 1.90 27.12
C TRP A 296 9.23 2.43 26.81
N PHE A 297 9.73 2.29 25.57
CA PHE A 297 11.00 2.90 25.16
C PHE A 297 10.97 4.43 25.26
N ILE A 298 9.90 5.08 24.79
CA ILE A 298 9.74 6.53 24.87
C ILE A 298 9.80 6.99 26.33
N SER A 299 9.22 6.25 27.27
CA SER A 299 9.25 6.60 28.70
C SER A 299 10.63 6.52 29.35
N GLY A 300 11.61 5.87 28.71
CA GLY A 300 12.93 5.60 29.31
C GLY A 300 12.95 4.41 30.26
N SER A 301 11.83 3.70 30.42
CA SER A 301 11.71 2.55 31.31
C SER A 301 12.59 1.38 30.88
N THR A 302 13.13 0.67 31.87
CA THR A 302 13.94 -0.56 31.73
C THR A 302 13.34 -1.75 32.47
N ASN A 303 12.18 -1.55 33.11
CA ASN A 303 11.45 -2.56 33.86
C ASN A 303 10.48 -3.33 32.95
N ALA A 304 10.78 -4.61 32.68
CA ALA A 304 9.92 -5.48 31.88
C ALA A 304 8.54 -5.76 32.53
N LYS A 305 8.43 -5.63 33.86
CA LYS A 305 7.16 -5.87 34.59
C LYS A 305 6.06 -4.89 34.18
N VAL A 306 6.43 -3.67 33.77
CA VAL A 306 5.48 -2.67 33.23
C VAL A 306 4.76 -3.20 31.98
N LEU A 307 5.45 -3.98 31.15
CA LEU A 307 4.86 -4.63 29.97
C LEU A 307 4.06 -5.87 30.37
N GLN A 308 4.56 -6.68 31.32
CA GLN A 308 3.87 -7.86 31.84
C GLN A 308 2.53 -7.53 32.48
N GLU A 309 2.45 -6.46 33.27
CA GLU A 309 1.20 -5.97 33.88
C GLU A 309 0.14 -5.61 32.82
N LYS A 310 0.58 -5.26 31.60
CA LYS A 310 -0.30 -5.00 30.45
C LYS A 310 -0.57 -6.26 29.62
N GLY A 311 -0.04 -7.43 30.01
CA GLY A 311 -0.15 -8.69 29.27
C GLY A 311 0.75 -8.75 28.04
N ILE A 312 1.87 -8.03 28.04
CA ILE A 312 2.86 -8.01 26.97
C ILE A 312 4.13 -8.73 27.45
N HIS A 313 4.38 -9.91 26.88
CA HIS A 313 5.39 -10.87 27.38
C HIS A 313 6.64 -10.99 26.49
N ILE A 314 6.86 -10.04 25.59
CA ILE A 314 7.93 -10.11 24.56
C ILE A 314 9.36 -10.08 25.15
N TRP A 315 9.51 -9.55 26.39
CA TRP A 315 10.80 -9.44 27.09
C TRP A 315 11.01 -10.51 28.17
N ASP A 316 10.01 -11.35 28.47
CA ASP A 316 10.04 -12.26 29.63
C ASP A 316 11.23 -13.22 29.59
N GLY A 317 11.53 -13.80 28.43
CA GLY A 317 12.65 -14.71 28.26
C GLY A 317 14.02 -14.05 28.48
N ASN A 318 14.15 -12.74 28.22
CA ASN A 318 15.38 -11.99 28.44
C ASN A 318 15.45 -11.32 29.82
N ALA A 319 14.32 -11.31 30.54
CA ALA A 319 14.20 -10.70 31.86
C ALA A 319 14.19 -11.72 33.00
N SER A 320 14.11 -13.02 32.69
CA SER A 320 14.03 -14.10 33.68
C SER A 320 15.31 -14.20 34.51
N ARG A 321 15.16 -14.69 35.74
CA ARG A 321 16.29 -14.92 36.65
C ARG A 321 17.36 -15.80 36.02
N GLU A 322 16.95 -16.90 35.39
CA GLU A 322 17.84 -17.87 34.76
C GLU A 322 18.65 -17.26 33.62
N TYR A 323 18.00 -16.44 32.79
CA TYR A 323 18.68 -15.79 31.67
C TYR A 323 19.69 -14.74 32.16
N LEU A 324 19.29 -13.88 33.10
CA LEU A 324 20.16 -12.85 33.67
C LEU A 324 21.40 -13.46 34.35
N ASP A 325 21.23 -14.57 35.09
CA ASP A 325 22.34 -15.31 35.68
C ASP A 325 23.24 -15.92 34.59
N GLY A 326 22.63 -16.49 33.55
CA GLY A 326 23.33 -17.09 32.42
C GLY A 326 24.23 -16.12 31.65
N ILE A 327 23.95 -14.81 31.72
CA ILE A 327 24.77 -13.75 31.10
C ILE A 327 25.63 -12.99 32.12
N GLY A 328 25.66 -13.43 33.38
CA GLY A 328 26.52 -12.87 34.44
C GLY A 328 25.96 -11.62 35.15
N LEU A 329 24.67 -11.33 35.00
CA LEU A 329 23.97 -10.24 35.69
C LEU A 329 23.27 -10.76 36.97
N THR A 330 24.02 -11.40 37.86
CA THR A 330 23.48 -12.10 39.05
C THR A 330 22.85 -11.15 40.07
N GLU A 331 23.37 -9.93 40.20
CA GLU A 331 22.87 -8.91 41.13
C GLU A 331 21.66 -8.13 40.59
N ARG A 332 21.29 -8.34 39.33
CA ARG A 332 20.19 -7.65 38.65
C ARG A 332 18.85 -8.20 39.13
N GLU A 333 17.88 -7.38 39.50
CA GLU A 333 16.54 -7.88 39.83
C GLU A 333 15.88 -8.52 38.60
N GLU A 334 15.10 -9.60 38.79
CA GLU A 334 14.27 -10.16 37.72
C GLU A 334 13.31 -9.08 37.17
N GLY A 335 13.26 -8.93 35.85
CA GLY A 335 12.54 -7.84 35.20
C GLY A 335 13.40 -6.62 34.82
N ASP A 336 14.57 -6.43 35.45
CA ASP A 336 15.47 -5.31 35.14
C ASP A 336 16.35 -5.66 33.92
N LEU A 337 16.04 -5.04 32.78
CA LEU A 337 16.74 -5.27 31.52
C LEU A 337 18.09 -4.51 31.42
N GLY A 338 18.43 -3.71 32.42
CA GLY A 338 19.58 -2.81 32.37
C GLY A 338 19.35 -1.59 31.48
N PRO A 339 20.42 -0.85 31.12
CA PRO A 339 20.32 0.41 30.37
C PRO A 339 20.03 0.19 28.87
N VAL A 340 18.95 -0.52 28.54
CA VAL A 340 18.54 -0.85 27.16
C VAL A 340 17.80 0.29 26.48
N TYR A 341 17.72 0.27 25.15
CA TYR A 341 16.90 1.13 24.26
C TYR A 341 16.41 2.46 24.86
N GLY A 342 15.24 2.46 25.52
CA GLY A 342 14.60 3.65 26.08
C GLY A 342 15.51 4.43 27.03
N PHE A 343 16.26 3.73 27.89
CA PHE A 343 17.25 4.37 28.75
C PHE A 343 18.31 5.12 27.92
N GLN A 344 18.83 4.50 26.86
CA GLN A 344 19.77 5.17 25.97
C GLN A 344 19.10 6.33 25.22
N TRP A 345 17.83 6.24 24.86
CA TRP A 345 17.11 7.32 24.18
C TRP A 345 16.90 8.55 25.05
N ARG A 346 16.62 8.36 26.35
CA ARG A 346 16.26 9.44 27.27
C ARG A 346 17.41 9.87 28.20
N HIS A 347 18.38 9.00 28.44
CA HIS A 347 19.43 9.13 29.45
C HIS A 347 20.81 8.68 28.93
N PHE A 348 21.14 8.94 27.66
CA PHE A 348 22.38 8.46 27.05
C PHE A 348 23.62 8.88 27.86
N GLY A 349 24.44 7.90 28.26
CA GLY A 349 25.66 8.13 29.05
C GLY A 349 25.43 8.37 30.55
N ALA A 350 24.19 8.31 31.05
CA ALA A 350 23.93 8.29 32.48
C ALA A 350 24.44 6.97 33.11
N LYS A 351 24.90 7.04 34.36
CA LYS A 351 25.32 5.84 35.09
C LYS A 351 24.11 5.06 35.56
N TYR A 352 23.88 3.89 34.98
CA TYR A 352 22.81 3.00 35.40
C TYR A 352 23.04 2.43 36.82
N THR A 353 21.98 2.38 37.62
CA THR A 353 21.93 1.64 38.89
C THR A 353 20.98 0.46 38.76
N ASP A 354 19.68 0.74 38.70
CA ASP A 354 18.58 -0.22 38.64
C ASP A 354 17.37 0.38 37.91
N MET A 355 16.33 -0.43 37.70
CA MET A 355 15.12 -0.04 36.99
C MET A 355 14.13 0.83 37.80
N HIS A 356 14.38 1.08 39.08
CA HIS A 356 13.50 1.85 39.98
C HIS A 356 14.00 3.27 40.22
N ALA A 357 15.27 3.55 39.91
CA ALA A 357 15.87 4.87 40.08
C ALA A 357 15.25 5.94 39.17
N ASP A 358 15.23 7.18 39.66
CA ASP A 358 14.85 8.35 38.87
C ASP A 358 16.06 8.91 38.12
N TYR A 359 16.05 8.75 36.79
CA TYR A 359 17.08 9.25 35.89
C TYR A 359 16.75 10.62 35.28
N THR A 360 15.71 11.30 35.77
CA THR A 360 15.33 12.63 35.27
C THR A 360 16.50 13.61 35.30
N GLY A 361 16.79 14.22 34.15
CA GLY A 361 17.90 15.17 34.00
C GLY A 361 19.30 14.54 33.97
N GLN A 362 19.41 13.21 34.02
CA GLN A 362 20.68 12.50 33.90
C GLN A 362 20.94 12.09 32.45
N GLY A 363 22.22 12.16 32.04
CA GLY A 363 22.64 11.82 30.68
C GLY A 363 22.17 12.83 29.63
N PHE A 364 22.14 12.39 28.37
CA PHE A 364 21.66 13.18 27.24
C PHE A 364 20.35 12.61 26.69
N ASP A 365 19.29 13.43 26.67
CA ASP A 365 17.98 13.06 26.13
C ASP A 365 17.97 13.26 24.60
N GLN A 366 18.33 12.19 23.89
CA GLN A 366 18.40 12.19 22.42
C GLN A 366 17.03 12.40 21.79
N LEU A 367 15.96 11.87 22.39
CA LEU A 367 14.61 12.00 21.85
C LEU A 367 14.15 13.46 21.87
N VAL A 368 14.41 14.17 22.96
CA VAL A 368 14.09 15.60 23.06
C VAL A 368 14.90 16.43 22.06
N ASP A 369 16.21 16.18 21.93
CA ASP A 369 17.08 16.86 20.95
C ASP A 369 16.62 16.61 19.50
N VAL A 370 16.24 15.38 19.16
CA VAL A 370 15.68 15.04 17.84
C VAL A 370 14.38 15.81 17.58
N ILE A 371 13.46 15.83 18.53
CA ILE A 371 12.18 16.55 18.38
C ILE A 371 12.43 18.06 18.22
N ASP A 372 13.35 18.63 19.00
CA ASP A 372 13.72 20.04 18.91
C ASP A 372 14.28 20.38 17.53
N LYS A 373 15.25 19.61 17.03
CA LYS A 373 15.83 19.81 15.70
C LYS A 373 14.81 19.68 14.58
N ILE A 374 13.91 18.70 14.63
CA ILE A 374 12.84 18.55 13.62
C ILE A 374 11.98 19.82 13.55
N LYS A 375 11.69 20.46 14.69
CA LYS A 375 10.85 21.65 14.77
C LYS A 375 11.60 22.94 14.43
N ASN A 376 12.83 23.07 14.92
CA ASN A 376 13.54 24.34 15.00
C ASN A 376 14.76 24.42 14.06
N ASN A 377 15.29 23.28 13.60
CA ASN A 377 16.41 23.22 12.66
C ASN A 377 16.28 22.01 11.70
N PRO A 378 15.23 21.96 10.85
CA PRO A 378 14.89 20.77 10.07
C PRO A 378 15.94 20.40 9.00
N ASP A 379 16.77 21.35 8.57
CA ASP A 379 17.88 21.10 7.63
C ASP A 379 19.14 20.54 8.32
N ASP A 380 19.09 20.32 9.65
CA ASP A 380 20.18 19.69 10.38
C ASP A 380 20.42 18.27 9.85
N ARG A 381 21.68 17.97 9.55
CA ARG A 381 22.11 16.66 9.04
C ARG A 381 22.47 15.67 10.16
N ARG A 382 22.25 16.05 11.42
CA ARG A 382 22.61 15.33 12.65
C ARG A 382 21.38 15.10 13.56
N ILE A 383 20.20 14.92 12.95
CA ILE A 383 18.99 14.50 13.65
C ILE A 383 19.05 12.97 13.79
N ILE A 384 19.68 12.52 14.86
CA ILE A 384 20.11 11.13 15.06
C ILE A 384 19.76 10.67 16.48
N MET A 385 19.39 9.41 16.62
CA MET A 385 19.23 8.73 17.90
C MET A 385 19.93 7.36 17.86
N SER A 386 20.69 7.03 18.90
CA SER A 386 21.43 5.78 19.01
C SER A 386 21.11 5.04 20.31
N ALA A 387 20.87 3.74 20.23
CA ALA A 387 20.85 2.85 21.39
C ALA A 387 22.21 2.18 21.62
N TRP A 388 23.16 2.28 20.67
CA TRP A 388 24.46 1.63 20.78
C TRP A 388 25.44 2.42 21.66
N ASN A 389 25.56 2.02 22.93
CA ASN A 389 26.53 2.58 23.86
C ASN A 389 27.55 1.50 24.29
N PRO A 390 28.78 1.50 23.72
CA PRO A 390 29.80 0.50 24.01
C PRO A 390 30.14 0.32 25.50
N SER A 391 30.06 1.40 26.29
CA SER A 391 30.35 1.36 27.73
C SER A 391 29.29 0.60 28.53
N ASP A 392 28.04 0.57 28.03
CA ASP A 392 26.90 -0.01 28.74
C ASP A 392 26.52 -1.40 28.23
N LEU A 393 27.07 -1.87 27.11
CA LEU A 393 26.67 -3.15 26.48
C LEU A 393 26.75 -4.36 27.42
N LYS A 394 27.69 -4.35 28.38
CA LYS A 394 27.85 -5.43 29.37
C LYS A 394 26.85 -5.35 30.53
N LEU A 395 26.13 -4.24 30.66
CA LEU A 395 25.11 -4.02 31.68
C LEU A 395 23.70 -4.38 31.19
N MET A 396 23.51 -4.51 29.87
CA MET A 396 22.23 -4.78 29.22
C MET A 396 21.93 -6.28 29.19
N ALA A 397 20.68 -6.65 29.42
CA ALA A 397 20.21 -8.02 29.27
C ALA A 397 20.35 -8.53 27.82
N LEU A 398 20.18 -7.64 26.85
CA LEU A 398 20.40 -7.91 25.45
C LEU A 398 20.96 -6.66 24.76
N PRO A 399 22.07 -6.75 24.01
CA PRO A 399 22.52 -5.65 23.16
C PRO A 399 21.44 -5.20 22.18
N PRO A 400 21.37 -3.90 21.84
CA PRO A 400 20.28 -3.37 21.04
C PRO A 400 20.38 -3.84 19.59
N CYS A 401 19.31 -4.45 19.08
CA CYS A 401 19.20 -4.84 17.67
C CYS A 401 18.99 -3.59 16.79
N HIS A 402 17.87 -2.88 16.99
CA HIS A 402 17.61 -1.61 16.32
C HIS A 402 18.42 -0.47 16.97
N MET A 403 19.65 -0.33 16.52
CA MET A 403 20.69 0.39 17.24
C MET A 403 20.82 1.88 16.87
N PHE A 404 20.35 2.27 15.70
CA PHE A 404 20.54 3.63 15.17
C PHE A 404 19.35 4.06 14.32
N ALA A 405 18.89 5.29 14.57
CA ALA A 405 17.86 5.96 13.80
C ALA A 405 18.36 7.33 13.33
N GLN A 406 18.16 7.65 12.04
CA GLN A 406 18.36 9.00 11.52
C GLN A 406 17.07 9.52 10.89
N VAL A 407 16.75 10.77 11.22
CA VAL A 407 15.59 11.47 10.69
C VAL A 407 16.06 12.52 9.68
N MET A 408 15.40 12.57 8.53
CA MET A 408 15.63 13.63 7.54
C MET A 408 14.29 14.29 7.20
N PRO A 409 14.01 15.48 7.76
CA PRO A 409 12.94 16.33 7.30
C PRO A 409 13.20 16.74 5.84
N LEU A 410 12.24 16.49 4.98
CA LEU A 410 12.13 17.05 3.64
C LEU A 410 10.86 17.91 3.62
N TYR A 411 10.69 18.81 2.67
CA TYR A 411 9.49 19.64 2.57
C TYR A 411 8.20 18.78 2.72
N LEU A 412 7.49 18.96 3.83
CA LEU A 412 6.28 18.22 4.27
C LEU A 412 6.44 16.70 4.48
N LEU A 413 7.66 16.20 4.69
CA LEU A 413 7.98 14.77 4.77
C LEU A 413 9.03 14.46 5.84
N ILE A 414 8.92 13.31 6.47
CA ILE A 414 9.93 12.79 7.39
C ILE A 414 10.38 11.43 6.87
N LEU A 415 11.68 11.28 6.59
CA LEU A 415 12.30 9.99 6.33
C LEU A 415 12.98 9.47 7.59
N LEU A 416 12.74 8.20 7.92
CA LEU A 416 13.39 7.49 9.01
C LEU A 416 14.25 6.37 8.44
N PHE A 417 15.55 6.41 8.70
CA PHE A 417 16.45 5.29 8.47
C PHE A 417 16.69 4.56 9.78
N LEU A 418 16.50 3.23 9.78
CA LEU A 418 16.74 2.36 10.93
C LEU A 418 17.79 1.33 10.55
N LEU A 419 18.84 1.20 11.37
CA LEU A 419 19.80 0.11 11.28
C LEU A 419 19.45 -0.95 12.34
N GLN A 420 19.23 -2.18 11.90
CA GLN A 420 18.89 -3.35 12.71
C GLN A 420 19.86 -4.50 12.48
#